data_AF-X1TU92-F1
#
_entry.id   AF-X1TU92-F1
#
_cell.length_a   1.000
_cell.length_b   1.000
_cell.length_c   1.000
_cell.angle_alpha   90.00
_cell.angle_beta   90.00
_cell.angle_gamma   90.00
#
_symmetry.space_group_name_H-M   'P 1'
#
loop_
_entity.id
_entity.type
_entity.pdbx_description
1 polymer ?
#
loop_
_entity_poly.entity_id
_entity_poly.type
_entity_poly.pdbx_seq_one_letter_code
_entity_poly.pdbx_strand_id
1 'polypeptide(L)'
;DEIVERTFSTQRVYHMQLETKSAVCVPEADGGITVWTTSQGIHNVRILLGNIFNIPLNKVNVKRITLGGSFGSSIQMNSITPICP
;
A
#
# COMPACT_ATOMS: atom_id res chain seq x y z
N ASP A 1 -36.26 -34.34 2.08
CA ASP A 1 -35.42 -33.15 1.92
C ASP A 1 -34.59 -32.93 3.16
N GLU A 2 -33.29 -32.77 2.99
CA GLU A 2 -32.34 -32.58 4.09
C GLU A 2 -31.68 -31.21 3.92
N ILE A 3 -31.62 -30.45 5.02
CA ILE A 3 -30.96 -29.13 5.08
C ILE A 3 -29.74 -29.27 5.99
N VAL A 4 -28.57 -28.87 5.50
CA VAL A 4 -27.31 -28.91 6.26
C VAL A 4 -26.81 -27.49 6.49
N GLU A 5 -26.69 -27.11 7.76
CA GLU A 5 -26.02 -25.88 8.19
C GLU A 5 -24.70 -26.19 8.90
N ARG A 6 -23.68 -25.36 8.64
CA ARG A 6 -22.39 -25.38 9.34
C ARG A 6 -21.86 -23.97 9.51
N THR A 7 -21.12 -23.76 10.59
CA THR A 7 -20.34 -22.56 10.82
C THR A 7 -18.88 -22.84 10.51
N PHE A 8 -18.25 -21.95 9.74
CA PHE A 8 -16.83 -22.01 9.41
C PHE A 8 -16.13 -20.74 9.89
N SER A 9 -14.87 -20.87 10.26
CA SER A 9 -13.98 -19.75 10.56
C SER A 9 -12.66 -19.93 9.82
N THR A 10 -11.99 -18.82 9.53
CA THR A 10 -10.66 -18.81 8.92
C THR A 10 -9.72 -17.93 9.74
N GLN A 11 -8.46 -18.31 9.77
CA GLN A 11 -7.40 -17.56 10.45
C GLN A 11 -6.96 -16.35 9.62
N ARG A 12 -6.40 -15.34 10.28
CA ARG A 12 -5.69 -14.27 9.57
C ARG A 12 -4.38 -14.80 9.01
N VAL A 13 -4.15 -14.58 7.72
CA VAL A 13 -2.90 -14.95 7.04
C VAL A 13 -2.22 -13.67 6.56
N TYR A 14 -0.90 -13.59 6.74
CA TYR A 14 -0.10 -12.51 6.18
C TYR A 14 0.50 -12.92 4.84
N HIS A 15 0.68 -11.94 3.95
CA HIS A 15 1.12 -12.13 2.58
C HIS A 15 2.57 -12.62 2.44
N MET A 16 3.38 -12.43 3.49
CA MET A 16 4.72 -12.99 3.65
C MET A 16 5.65 -12.75 2.45
N GLN A 17 5.55 -11.59 1.79
CA GLN A 17 6.55 -11.19 0.80
C GLN A 17 7.94 -11.06 1.46
N LEU A 18 8.98 -11.54 0.76
CA LEU A 18 10.36 -11.51 1.28
C LEU A 18 10.95 -10.10 1.28
N GLU A 19 10.59 -9.29 0.28
CA GLU A 19 10.97 -7.88 0.25
C GLU A 19 10.12 -7.09 1.25
N THR A 20 10.78 -6.37 2.16
CA THR A 20 10.10 -5.46 3.09
C THR A 20 9.53 -4.25 2.35
N LYS A 21 8.34 -3.82 2.74
CA LYS A 21 7.71 -2.60 2.20
C LYS A 21 8.63 -1.40 2.41
N SER A 22 8.88 -0.65 1.35
CA SER A 22 9.75 0.53 1.38
C SER A 22 9.19 1.69 0.57
N ALA A 23 9.58 2.90 0.95
CA ALA A 23 9.29 4.12 0.22
C ALA A 23 10.43 5.14 0.37
N VAL A 24 10.71 5.85 -0.71
CA VAL A 24 11.63 7.00 -0.74
C VAL A 24 10.83 8.20 -1.25
N CYS A 25 10.95 9.34 -0.56
CA CYS A 25 10.27 10.57 -0.93
C CYS A 25 11.32 11.67 -1.15
N VAL A 26 11.13 12.46 -2.21
CA VAL A 26 11.88 13.68 -2.47
C VAL A 26 10.88 14.84 -2.53
N PRO A 27 11.03 15.86 -1.67
CA PRO A 27 10.28 17.10 -1.81
C PRO A 27 10.80 17.90 -2.99
N GLU A 28 9.89 18.47 -3.77
CA GLU A 28 10.20 19.28 -4.94
C GLU A 28 10.22 20.77 -4.58
N ALA A 29 11.00 21.56 -5.33
CA ALA A 29 11.18 23.00 -5.06
C ALA A 29 9.86 23.81 -5.18
N ASP A 30 8.88 23.31 -5.91
CA ASP A 30 7.56 23.94 -6.11
C ASP A 30 6.53 23.56 -5.01
N GLY A 31 6.96 22.86 -3.97
CA GLY A 31 6.09 22.34 -2.90
C GLY A 31 5.38 21.04 -3.25
N GLY A 32 5.75 20.39 -4.37
CA GLY A 32 5.33 19.03 -4.68
C GLY A 32 6.15 17.94 -4.00
N ILE A 33 5.77 16.69 -4.24
CA ILE A 33 6.51 15.51 -3.77
C ILE A 33 6.59 14.45 -4.87
N THR A 34 7.77 13.82 -4.98
CA THR A 34 7.95 12.58 -5.74
C THR A 34 8.23 11.42 -4.78
N VAL A 35 7.40 10.38 -4.85
CA VAL A 35 7.49 9.20 -3.98
C VAL A 35 7.72 7.94 -4.83
N TRP A 36 8.77 7.21 -4.53
CA TRP A 36 9.02 5.86 -5.03
C TRP A 36 8.59 4.86 -3.96
N THR A 37 7.74 3.89 -4.29
CA THR A 37 7.29 2.92 -3.28
C THR A 37 6.99 1.54 -3.87
N THR A 38 7.15 0.51 -3.04
CA THR A 38 6.70 -0.86 -3.31
C THR A 38 5.17 -0.95 -3.21
N SER A 39 4.46 -0.41 -4.21
CA SER A 39 2.99 -0.36 -4.24
C SER A 39 2.40 -1.03 -5.47
N GLN A 40 1.22 -1.67 -5.31
CA GLN A 40 0.38 -2.15 -6.41
C GLN A 40 -0.64 -1.11 -6.86
N GLY A 41 -0.86 -0.03 -6.10
CA GLY A 41 -1.89 0.99 -6.35
C GLY A 41 -1.36 2.42 -6.29
N ILE A 42 -0.67 2.88 -7.33
CA ILE A 42 -0.05 4.23 -7.37
C ILE A 42 -1.06 5.37 -7.27
N HIS A 43 -2.25 5.24 -7.86
CA HIS A 43 -3.27 6.29 -7.85
C HIS A 43 -3.87 6.47 -6.46
N ASN A 44 -4.13 5.37 -5.75
CA ASN A 44 -4.66 5.42 -4.40
C ASN A 44 -3.65 6.07 -3.43
N VAL A 45 -2.36 5.68 -3.54
CA VAL A 45 -1.28 6.32 -2.77
C VAL A 45 -1.21 7.81 -3.06
N ARG A 46 -1.30 8.22 -4.33
CA ARG A 46 -1.28 9.63 -4.73
C ARG A 46 -2.44 10.43 -4.12
N ILE A 47 -3.65 9.88 -4.14
CA ILE A 47 -4.84 10.53 -3.56
C ILE A 47 -4.68 10.69 -2.05
N LEU A 48 -4.25 9.63 -1.35
CA LEU A 48 -4.04 9.67 0.09
C LEU A 48 -2.96 10.68 0.49
N LEU A 49 -1.82 10.70 -0.21
CA LEU A 49 -0.76 11.66 0.06
C LEU A 49 -1.21 13.11 -0.19
N GLY A 50 -1.96 13.37 -1.26
CA GLY A 50 -2.53 14.68 -1.53
C GLY A 50 -3.46 15.15 -0.42
N ASN A 51 -4.31 14.25 0.09
CA ASN A 51 -5.23 14.55 1.19
C ASN A 51 -4.50 14.76 2.54
N ILE A 52 -3.51 13.92 2.85
CA ILE A 52 -2.77 13.97 4.13
C ILE A 52 -1.93 15.25 4.23
N PHE A 53 -1.20 15.59 3.16
CA PHE A 53 -0.30 16.73 3.15
C PHE A 53 -0.94 18.02 2.59
N ASN A 54 -2.22 17.96 2.23
CA ASN A 54 -2.95 19.05 1.58
C ASN A 54 -2.24 19.59 0.33
N ILE A 55 -1.66 18.68 -0.47
CA ILE A 55 -0.95 18.99 -1.72
C ILE A 55 -1.88 18.72 -2.91
N PRO A 56 -2.05 19.67 -3.84
CA PRO A 56 -2.78 19.43 -5.08
C PRO A 56 -2.25 18.19 -5.82
N LEU A 57 -3.15 17.32 -6.30
CA LEU A 57 -2.75 16.03 -6.86
C LEU A 57 -1.76 16.19 -8.04
N ASN A 58 -1.87 17.26 -8.83
CA ASN A 58 -0.93 17.54 -9.93
C ASN A 58 0.53 17.76 -9.46
N LYS A 59 0.75 18.02 -8.17
CA LYS A 59 2.06 18.14 -7.53
C LYS A 59 2.48 16.89 -6.74
N VAL A 60 1.69 15.82 -6.77
CA VAL A 60 2.01 14.54 -6.14
C VAL A 60 2.32 13.51 -7.22
N ASN A 61 3.59 13.11 -7.30
CA ASN A 61 4.07 12.12 -8.25
C ASN A 61 4.41 10.81 -7.52
N VAL A 62 3.75 9.71 -7.88
CA VAL A 62 3.99 8.41 -7.27
C VAL A 62 4.50 7.44 -8.32
N LYS A 63 5.72 6.94 -8.11
CA LYS A 63 6.42 6.01 -8.98
C LYS A 63 6.46 4.64 -8.33
N ARG A 64 6.03 3.63 -9.09
CA ARG A 64 6.21 2.23 -8.70
C ARG A 64 7.65 1.82 -8.97
N ILE A 65 8.29 1.20 -7.99
CA ILE A 65 9.58 0.52 -8.16
C ILE A 65 9.38 -0.99 -8.36
N THR A 66 10.47 -1.69 -8.69
CA THR A 66 10.49 -3.16 -8.70
C THR A 66 9.94 -3.71 -7.40
N LEU A 67 9.14 -4.77 -7.49
CA LEU A 67 8.37 -5.31 -6.37
C LEU A 67 8.60 -6.82 -6.27
N GLY A 68 9.26 -7.25 -5.20
CA GLY A 68 9.64 -8.62 -4.85
C GLY A 68 8.51 -9.43 -4.20
N GLY A 69 7.26 -9.15 -4.56
CA GLY A 69 6.06 -9.78 -4.01
C GLY A 69 5.18 -8.83 -3.22
N SER A 70 3.86 -9.04 -3.29
CA SER A 70 2.87 -8.25 -2.52
C SER A 70 1.62 -9.06 -2.24
N PHE A 71 1.18 -9.91 -3.17
CA PHE A 71 0.06 -10.85 -3.00
C PHE A 71 -1.27 -10.20 -2.57
N GLY A 72 -1.43 -8.88 -2.73
CA GLY A 72 -2.59 -8.11 -2.28
C GLY A 72 -2.29 -7.15 -1.12
N SER A 73 -1.13 -7.28 -0.47
CA SER A 73 -0.75 -6.51 0.73
C SER A 73 -0.49 -5.02 0.48
N SER A 74 -0.20 -4.64 -0.77
CA SER A 74 0.12 -3.28 -1.20
C SER A 74 -0.85 -2.72 -2.25
N ILE A 75 -2.09 -3.21 -2.30
CA ILE A 75 -3.17 -2.58 -3.07
C ILE A 75 -3.52 -1.21 -2.49
N GLN A 76 -3.56 -1.14 -1.15
CA GLN A 76 -3.69 0.11 -0.40
C GLN A 76 -2.31 0.70 -0.12
N MET A 77 -2.27 1.97 0.31
CA MET A 77 -1.03 2.58 0.78
C MET A 77 -0.42 1.72 1.90
N ASN A 78 0.88 1.47 1.80
CA ASN A 78 1.58 0.58 2.71
C ASN A 78 1.45 1.07 4.14
N SER A 79 0.73 0.30 4.97
CA SER A 79 0.77 0.44 6.42
C SER A 79 2.03 -0.21 6.96
N ILE A 80 2.59 0.40 8.02
CA ILE A 80 3.66 -0.22 8.81
C ILE A 80 3.06 -1.50 9.40
N THR A 81 3.52 -2.65 8.90
CA THR A 81 3.15 -3.93 9.49
C THR A 81 4.33 -4.42 10.32
N PRO A 82 4.20 -4.55 11.66
CA PRO A 82 5.23 -5.17 12.46
C PRO A 82 5.41 -6.63 12.03
N ILE A 83 6.67 -7.06 11.88
CA ILE A 83 7.02 -8.42 11.42
C ILE A 83 6.93 -9.45 12.57
N CYS A 84 6.65 -9.02 13.79
CA CYS A 84 6.36 -9.90 14.93
C CYS A 84 5.42 -9.18 15.94
N PRO A 85 4.47 -9.89 16.59
CA PRO A 85 3.76 -9.38 17.77
C PRO A 85 4.67 -9.24 19.00
#